data_AF-A0A7C1V7Y0-F1
#
_entry.id   AF-A0A7C1V7Y0-F1
#
_cell.length_a   1.000
_cell.length_b   1.000
_cell.length_c   1.000
_cell.angle_alpha   90.00
_cell.angle_beta   90.00
_cell.angle_gamma   90.00
#
_symmetry.space_group_name_H-M   'P 1'
#
loop_
_entity.id
_entity.type
_entity.pdbx_description
1 polymer ?
#
loop_
_entity_poly.entity_id
_entity_poly.type
_entity_poly.pdbx_seq_one_letter_code
_entity_poly.pdbx_strand_id
1 'polypeptide(L)'
;MVIKTHLIQEKENLNYKTLKQVLKILEEFKNNLNKRFNFTKLGKYLRLEPSEVDEIISLILTFQDLFENVFKTYLVRKKMMNNQIYLIAEPNRALQCLGPHKIRITNHHLNLLNDIIYFFKFVQRGKGFDIEGNGSDLLKNVRELFEYYPYFFLKKNGFIYPSELGLELGELILSFKKNSKHLKKLHVKEHTIIVE
;
A
#
# COMPACT_ATOMS: atom_id res chain seq x y z
N MET A 1 1.17 -23.19 19.03
CA MET A 1 2.61 -23.15 18.74
C MET A 1 3.27 -22.41 19.89
N VAL A 2 4.01 -23.13 20.73
CA VAL A 2 4.59 -22.63 21.98
C VAL A 2 5.99 -22.13 21.68
N ILE A 3 6.24 -20.83 21.77
CA ILE A 3 7.60 -20.30 21.72
C ILE A 3 8.13 -20.31 23.15
N LYS A 4 8.89 -21.37 23.48
CA LYS A 4 9.86 -21.33 24.57
C LYS A 4 11.14 -20.72 24.00
N THR A 5 11.52 -19.56 24.50
CA THR A 5 12.90 -19.10 24.38
C THR A 5 13.29 -18.40 25.67
N HIS A 6 14.18 -19.05 26.41
CA HIS A 6 15.01 -18.39 27.40
C HIS A 6 15.81 -17.30 26.68
N LEU A 7 15.72 -16.04 27.13
CA LEU A 7 16.70 -15.03 26.79
C LEU A 7 17.13 -14.30 28.06
N ILE A 8 18.42 -14.45 28.29
CA ILE A 8 19.31 -13.86 29.28
C ILE A 8 19.08 -12.35 29.38
N GLN A 9 19.03 -11.84 30.60
CA GLN A 9 19.04 -10.42 30.89
C GLN A 9 20.43 -9.84 30.61
N GLU A 10 20.64 -9.27 29.42
CA GLU A 10 21.58 -8.16 29.27
C GLU A 10 20.77 -6.86 29.34
N LYS A 11 21.19 -5.96 30.22
CA LYS A 11 20.48 -4.71 30.50
C LYS A 11 20.87 -3.69 29.43
N GLU A 12 20.34 -3.86 28.22
CA GLU A 12 20.44 -2.86 27.14
C GLU A 12 19.74 -1.58 27.59
N ASN A 13 20.51 -0.53 27.86
CA ASN A 13 20.00 0.76 28.34
C ASN A 13 20.08 1.80 27.22
N LEU A 14 19.53 1.49 26.04
CA LEU A 14 19.31 2.52 25.04
C LEU A 14 18.25 3.49 25.59
N ASN A 15 18.67 4.71 25.93
CA ASN A 15 17.78 5.69 26.52
C ASN A 15 16.71 6.09 25.50
N TYR A 16 15.44 5.88 25.84
CA TYR A 16 14.27 6.27 25.04
C TYR A 16 14.34 7.73 24.54
N LYS A 17 14.95 8.63 25.33
CA LYS A 17 15.17 10.02 24.94
C LYS A 17 16.14 10.15 23.76
N THR A 18 17.22 9.39 23.75
CA THR A 18 18.21 9.35 22.67
C THR A 18 17.57 8.85 21.39
N LEU A 19 16.84 7.73 21.46
CA LEU A 19 16.15 7.17 20.29
C LEU A 19 15.15 8.17 19.68
N LYS A 20 14.39 8.90 20.51
CA LYS A 20 13.53 10.00 20.05
C LYS A 20 14.28 11.11 19.32
N GLN A 21 15.45 11.49 19.83
CA GLN A 21 16.27 12.53 19.20
C GLN A 21 16.80 12.05 17.84
N VAL A 22 17.27 10.80 17.75
CA VAL A 22 17.69 10.18 16.49
C VAL A 22 16.54 10.21 15.48
N LEU A 23 15.34 9.74 15.87
CA LEU A 23 14.17 9.73 14.99
C LEU A 23 13.81 11.12 14.47
N LYS A 24 13.84 12.14 15.34
CA LYS A 24 13.56 13.53 14.94
C LYS A 24 14.57 14.04 13.91
N ILE A 25 15.84 13.72 14.08
CA ILE A 25 16.90 14.15 13.14
C ILE A 25 16.80 13.38 11.81
N LEU A 26 16.44 12.09 11.85
CA LEU A 26 16.14 11.31 10.65
C LEU A 26 14.92 11.86 9.89
N GLU A 27 13.92 12.39 10.59
CA GLU A 27 12.76 13.05 9.96
C GLU A 27 13.18 14.29 9.16
N GLU A 28 14.12 15.09 9.65
CA GLU A 28 14.67 16.23 8.91
C GLU A 28 15.43 15.81 7.65
N PHE A 29 16.02 14.61 7.66
CA PHE A 29 16.72 14.05 6.50
C PHE A 29 15.78 13.73 5.33
N LYS A 30 14.48 13.51 5.58
CA LYS A 30 13.45 13.29 4.53
C LYS A 30 13.48 14.36 3.43
N ASN A 31 13.84 15.59 3.76
CA ASN A 31 13.85 16.71 2.81
C ASN A 31 15.21 16.87 2.08
N ASN A 32 16.20 16.02 2.37
CA ASN A 32 17.58 16.15 1.89
C ASN A 32 18.16 14.79 1.40
N LEU A 33 17.34 13.96 0.76
CA LEU A 33 17.71 12.57 0.37
C LEU A 33 18.91 12.45 -0.56
N ASN A 34 19.25 13.52 -1.32
CA ASN A 34 20.40 13.55 -2.20
C ASN A 34 21.74 13.80 -1.47
N LYS A 35 21.71 14.08 -0.16
CA LYS A 35 22.91 14.30 0.66
C LYS A 35 23.25 13.05 1.46
N ARG A 36 24.53 12.85 1.77
CA ARG A 36 24.97 11.80 2.69
C ARG A 36 24.68 12.23 4.13
N PHE A 37 23.97 11.41 4.88
CA PHE A 37 23.76 11.63 6.31
C PHE A 37 24.98 11.10 7.09
N ASN A 38 25.70 11.98 7.78
CA ASN A 38 26.90 11.60 8.54
C ASN A 38 26.51 11.14 9.97
N PHE A 39 26.29 9.84 10.12
CA PHE A 39 25.88 9.25 11.39
C PHE A 39 26.97 9.33 12.48
N THR A 40 28.25 9.31 12.12
CA THR A 40 29.36 9.53 13.07
C THR A 40 29.29 10.93 13.70
N LYS A 41 28.95 11.96 12.91
CA LYS A 41 28.78 13.33 13.41
C LYS A 41 27.57 13.42 14.35
N LEU A 42 26.50 12.70 14.05
CA LEU A 42 25.34 12.58 14.93
C LEU A 42 25.72 11.92 16.27
N GLY A 43 26.46 10.82 16.23
CA GLY A 43 26.97 10.14 17.43
C GLY A 43 27.74 11.09 18.33
N LYS A 44 28.67 11.88 17.77
CA LYS A 44 29.41 12.91 18.52
C LYS A 44 28.50 13.98 19.12
N TYR A 45 27.51 14.46 18.36
CA TYR A 45 26.56 15.48 18.84
C TYR A 45 25.71 14.97 20.02
N LEU A 46 25.28 13.71 19.95
CA LEU A 46 24.50 13.06 20.99
C LEU A 46 25.35 12.47 22.12
N ARG A 47 26.68 12.58 22.04
CA ARG A 47 27.66 12.00 22.98
C ARG A 47 27.50 10.49 23.14
N LEU A 48 27.34 9.80 22.01
CA LEU A 48 27.23 8.35 21.94
C LEU A 48 28.61 7.71 21.79
N GLU A 49 28.79 6.58 22.48
CA GLU A 49 29.95 5.72 22.30
C GLU A 49 29.87 5.01 20.93
N PRO A 50 31.00 4.60 20.34
CA PRO A 50 31.01 3.93 19.03
C PRO A 50 30.10 2.70 18.97
N SER A 51 30.01 1.91 20.05
CA SER A 51 29.11 0.75 20.12
C SER A 51 27.64 1.14 20.07
N GLU A 52 27.23 2.19 20.77
CA GLU A 52 25.85 2.70 20.74
C GLU A 52 25.48 3.23 19.34
N VAL A 53 26.45 3.83 18.65
CA VAL A 53 26.28 4.29 17.27
C VAL A 53 25.98 3.10 16.35
N ASP A 54 26.75 2.02 16.45
CA ASP A 54 26.55 0.80 15.65
C ASP A 54 25.21 0.11 16.00
N GLU A 55 24.84 0.04 17.28
CA GLU A 55 23.56 -0.50 17.73
C GLU A 55 22.37 0.27 17.14
N ILE A 56 22.42 1.61 17.15
CA ILE A 56 21.35 2.43 16.58
C ILE A 56 21.28 2.25 15.06
N ILE A 57 22.42 2.17 14.36
CA ILE A 57 22.44 1.89 12.92
C ILE A 57 21.81 0.52 12.64
N SER A 58 22.20 -0.50 13.39
CA SER A 58 21.65 -1.86 13.28
C SER A 58 20.13 -1.85 13.50
N LEU A 59 19.64 -1.11 14.49
CA LEU A 59 18.21 -0.94 14.76
C LEU A 59 17.48 -0.27 13.59
N ILE A 60 18.04 0.80 13.02
CA ILE A 60 17.46 1.49 11.85
C ILE A 60 17.36 0.53 10.66
N LEU A 61 18.42 -0.21 10.36
CA LEU A 61 18.45 -1.18 9.26
C LEU A 61 17.48 -2.34 9.50
N THR A 62 17.36 -2.81 10.73
CA THR A 62 16.38 -3.84 11.11
C THR A 62 14.96 -3.34 10.92
N PHE A 63 14.67 -2.10 11.30
CA PHE A 63 13.35 -1.50 11.02
C PHE A 63 13.12 -1.38 9.52
N GLN A 64 14.11 -0.96 8.74
CA GLN A 64 14.00 -0.88 7.28
C GLN A 64 13.63 -2.25 6.68
N ASP A 65 14.35 -3.31 7.07
CA ASP A 65 14.05 -4.68 6.65
C ASP A 65 12.62 -5.12 7.04
N LEU A 66 12.21 -4.85 8.28
CA LEU A 66 10.85 -5.14 8.74
C LEU A 66 9.79 -4.38 7.93
N PHE A 67 10.03 -3.12 7.58
CA PHE A 67 9.10 -2.35 6.76
C PHE A 67 9.05 -2.84 5.31
N GLU A 68 10.19 -3.23 4.74
CA GLU A 68 10.29 -3.70 3.36
C GLU A 68 9.75 -5.13 3.18
N ASN A 69 9.94 -6.01 4.16
CA ASN A 69 9.64 -7.44 4.03
C ASN A 69 8.40 -7.88 4.81
N VAL A 70 8.10 -7.28 5.96
CA VAL A 70 6.97 -7.69 6.82
C VAL A 70 5.79 -6.71 6.69
N PHE A 71 6.05 -5.41 6.83
CA PHE A 71 4.98 -4.39 6.84
C PHE A 71 4.64 -3.83 5.45
N LYS A 72 5.30 -4.33 4.41
CA LYS A 72 4.95 -4.00 3.01
C LYS A 72 3.49 -4.33 2.69
N THR A 73 2.95 -5.40 3.26
CA THR A 73 1.55 -5.83 3.01
C THR A 73 0.67 -5.77 4.25
N TYR A 74 1.22 -5.44 5.42
CA TYR A 74 0.52 -5.44 6.70
C TYR A 74 0.81 -4.17 7.49
N LEU A 75 -0.21 -3.61 8.13
CA LEU A 75 -0.09 -2.53 9.10
C LEU A 75 -0.14 -3.12 10.51
N VAL A 76 0.77 -2.68 11.38
CA VAL A 76 0.70 -3.02 12.80
C VAL A 76 -0.15 -1.98 13.53
N ARG A 77 -1.14 -2.45 14.30
CA ARG A 77 -1.97 -1.62 15.17
C ARG A 77 -1.89 -2.09 16.62
N LYS A 78 -2.01 -1.13 17.53
CA LYS A 78 -2.24 -1.39 18.95
C LYS A 78 -3.70 -1.80 19.17
N LYS A 79 -3.94 -2.93 19.83
CA LYS A 79 -5.28 -3.36 20.27
C LYS A 79 -5.26 -3.69 21.76
N MET A 80 -6.29 -3.24 22.49
CA MET A 80 -6.50 -3.58 23.89
C MET A 80 -7.51 -4.72 23.98
N MET A 81 -7.17 -5.81 24.66
CA MET A 81 -8.08 -6.93 24.95
C MET A 81 -7.82 -7.43 26.37
N ASN A 82 -8.88 -7.57 27.18
CA ASN A 82 -8.77 -8.04 28.57
C ASN A 82 -7.71 -7.30 29.41
N ASN A 83 -7.65 -5.97 29.28
CA ASN A 83 -6.66 -5.11 29.93
C ASN A 83 -5.19 -5.38 29.54
N GLN A 84 -4.94 -6.06 28.44
CA GLN A 84 -3.60 -6.31 27.88
C GLN A 84 -3.44 -5.61 26.53
N ILE A 85 -2.22 -5.12 26.27
CA ILE A 85 -1.85 -4.48 25.01
C ILE A 85 -1.33 -5.56 24.05
N TYR A 86 -1.91 -5.61 22.86
CA TYR A 86 -1.47 -6.44 21.76
C TYR A 86 -1.02 -5.56 20.59
N LEU A 87 -0.04 -6.04 19.84
CA LEU A 87 0.23 -5.60 18.48
C LEU A 87 -0.45 -6.59 17.54
N ILE A 88 -1.35 -6.09 16.71
CA ILE A 88 -2.04 -6.89 15.69
C ILE A 88 -1.59 -6.43 14.30
N ALA A 89 -1.35 -7.38 13.41
CA ALA A 89 -1.08 -7.11 12.01
C ALA A 89 -2.40 -7.21 11.23
N GLU A 90 -2.76 -6.14 10.52
CA GLU A 90 -3.91 -6.10 9.63
C GLU A 90 -3.41 -5.90 8.19
N PRO A 91 -4.00 -6.54 7.18
CA PRO A 91 -3.61 -6.32 5.80
C PRO A 91 -3.68 -4.83 5.43
N ASN A 92 -2.60 -4.30 4.87
CA ASN A 92 -2.56 -2.95 4.35
C ASN A 92 -3.31 -2.92 3.00
N ARG A 93 -4.63 -2.71 3.05
CA ARG A 93 -5.50 -2.70 1.86
C ARG A 93 -5.10 -1.64 0.81
N ALA A 94 -4.35 -0.61 1.19
CA ALA A 94 -3.79 0.37 0.25
C ALA A 94 -2.54 -0.14 -0.50
N LEU A 95 -1.76 -1.06 0.09
CA LEU A 95 -0.57 -1.69 -0.55
C LEU A 95 -0.88 -3.06 -1.19
N GLN A 96 -2.07 -3.62 -0.97
CA GLN A 96 -2.65 -4.66 -1.84
C GLN A 96 -2.93 -4.17 -3.28
N CYS A 97 -2.61 -2.91 -3.59
CA CYS A 97 -2.60 -2.34 -4.93
C CYS A 97 -1.32 -2.66 -5.75
N LEU A 98 -0.46 -3.61 -5.32
CA LEU A 98 0.32 -4.39 -6.29
C LEU A 98 -0.68 -5.36 -6.96
N GLY A 99 -1.38 -4.88 -7.98
CA GLY A 99 -2.30 -5.72 -8.76
C GLY A 99 -1.59 -7.00 -9.19
N PRO A 100 -2.28 -8.15 -9.26
CA PRO A 100 -1.60 -9.38 -9.63
C PRO A 100 -1.02 -9.25 -11.05
N HIS A 101 0.16 -9.82 -11.30
CA HIS A 101 0.76 -9.81 -12.65
C HIS A 101 -0.12 -10.52 -13.69
N LYS A 102 -1.00 -11.42 -13.25
CA LYS A 102 -2.02 -12.05 -14.09
C LYS A 102 -3.39 -11.84 -13.46
N ILE A 103 -4.27 -11.16 -14.18
CA ILE A 103 -5.66 -10.89 -13.78
C ILE A 103 -6.56 -11.67 -14.72
N ARG A 104 -7.42 -12.54 -14.16
CA ARG A 104 -8.48 -13.21 -14.92
C ARG A 104 -9.77 -12.46 -14.73
N ILE A 105 -10.40 -12.06 -15.82
CA ILE A 105 -11.62 -11.27 -15.80
C ILE A 105 -12.61 -11.83 -16.82
N THR A 106 -13.88 -11.90 -16.45
CA THR A 106 -14.92 -12.33 -17.39
C THR A 106 -15.19 -11.23 -18.40
N ASN A 107 -15.69 -11.58 -19.60
CA ASN A 107 -16.19 -10.59 -20.55
C ASN A 107 -17.24 -9.65 -19.94
N HIS A 108 -18.08 -10.16 -19.03
CA HIS A 108 -19.08 -9.36 -18.33
C HIS A 108 -18.42 -8.26 -17.47
N HIS A 109 -17.51 -8.63 -16.57
CA HIS A 109 -16.81 -7.68 -15.71
C HIS A 109 -15.93 -6.70 -16.51
N LEU A 110 -15.35 -7.15 -17.62
CA LEU A 110 -14.59 -6.30 -18.53
C LEU A 110 -15.47 -5.20 -19.16
N ASN A 111 -16.72 -5.54 -19.54
CA ASN A 111 -17.68 -4.58 -20.05
C ASN A 111 -18.14 -3.59 -18.97
N LEU A 112 -18.42 -4.08 -17.76
CA LEU A 112 -18.76 -3.22 -16.63
C LEU A 112 -17.62 -2.21 -16.33
N LEU A 113 -16.36 -2.68 -16.37
CA LEU A 113 -15.21 -1.81 -16.14
C LEU A 113 -15.14 -0.72 -17.21
N ASN A 114 -15.30 -1.08 -18.47
CA ASN A 114 -15.35 -0.13 -19.58
C ASN A 114 -16.43 0.95 -19.38
N ASP A 115 -17.63 0.56 -18.97
CA ASP A 115 -18.75 1.49 -18.80
C ASP A 115 -18.51 2.45 -17.62
N ILE A 116 -17.94 1.93 -16.53
CA ILE A 116 -17.54 2.73 -15.36
C ILE A 116 -16.45 3.74 -15.74
N ILE A 117 -15.41 3.32 -16.47
CA ILE A 117 -14.33 4.22 -16.90
C ILE A 117 -14.86 5.28 -17.87
N TYR A 118 -15.73 4.90 -18.80
CA TYR A 118 -16.38 5.84 -19.71
C TYR A 118 -17.18 6.88 -18.93
N PHE A 119 -18.03 6.44 -18.00
CA PHE A 119 -18.84 7.34 -17.19
C PHE A 119 -17.98 8.27 -16.32
N PHE A 120 -16.94 7.73 -15.69
CA PHE A 120 -15.99 8.50 -14.87
C PHE A 120 -15.35 9.63 -15.67
N LYS A 121 -14.88 9.34 -16.90
CA LYS A 121 -14.17 10.31 -17.74
C LYS A 121 -15.08 11.33 -18.40
N PHE A 122 -16.14 10.86 -19.06
CA PHE A 122 -16.92 11.67 -19.97
C PHE A 122 -18.17 12.26 -19.33
N VAL A 123 -18.76 11.57 -18.35
CA VAL A 123 -19.99 12.02 -17.68
C VAL A 123 -19.68 12.74 -16.38
N GLN A 124 -18.97 12.09 -15.46
CA GLN A 124 -18.63 12.66 -14.14
C GLN A 124 -17.37 13.52 -14.12
N ARG A 125 -16.57 13.52 -15.20
CA ARG A 125 -15.35 14.34 -15.35
C ARG A 125 -14.40 14.24 -14.17
N GLY A 126 -14.15 13.01 -13.70
CA GLY A 126 -13.21 12.73 -12.61
C GLY A 126 -13.78 12.80 -11.20
N LYS A 127 -15.09 13.05 -11.04
CA LYS A 127 -15.76 12.89 -9.74
C LYS A 127 -15.81 11.40 -9.35
N GLY A 128 -15.67 11.13 -8.05
CA GLY A 128 -15.66 9.78 -7.51
C GLY A 128 -17.08 9.23 -7.32
N PHE A 129 -17.19 7.91 -7.25
CA PHE A 129 -18.44 7.19 -7.04
C PHE A 129 -18.75 7.07 -5.55
N ASP A 130 -19.93 7.54 -5.14
CA ASP A 130 -20.47 7.28 -3.81
C ASP A 130 -21.23 5.96 -3.83
N ILE A 131 -20.57 4.90 -3.37
CA ILE A 131 -21.14 3.56 -3.32
C ILE A 131 -21.84 3.25 -2.00
N GLU A 132 -21.81 4.15 -1.01
CA GLU A 132 -22.44 3.95 0.30
C GLU A 132 -23.91 4.40 0.29
N GLY A 133 -24.28 5.28 -0.65
CA GLY A 133 -25.67 5.65 -0.91
C GLY A 133 -26.52 4.54 -1.55
N ASN A 134 -27.85 4.71 -1.47
CA ASN A 134 -28.80 3.91 -2.25
C ASN A 134 -28.70 4.33 -3.72
N GLY A 135 -27.93 3.56 -4.48
CA GLY A 135 -27.44 3.96 -5.80
C GLY A 135 -28.14 3.31 -6.99
N SER A 136 -27.98 3.98 -8.13
CA SER A 136 -28.31 3.49 -9.48
C SER A 136 -27.60 2.17 -9.82
N ASP A 137 -28.01 1.52 -10.90
CA ASP A 137 -27.37 0.27 -11.35
C ASP A 137 -25.87 0.44 -11.62
N LEU A 138 -25.42 1.62 -12.04
CA LEU A 138 -23.99 1.93 -12.17
C LEU A 138 -23.25 1.81 -10.83
N LEU A 139 -23.82 2.30 -9.73
CA LEU A 139 -23.19 2.24 -8.41
C LEU A 139 -23.17 0.80 -7.87
N LYS A 140 -24.17 -0.02 -8.22
CA LYS A 140 -24.13 -1.47 -7.96
C LYS A 140 -23.00 -2.14 -8.73
N ASN A 141 -22.84 -1.82 -10.01
CA ASN A 141 -21.76 -2.36 -10.85
C ASN A 141 -20.37 -1.93 -10.34
N VAL A 142 -20.22 -0.68 -9.87
CA VAL A 142 -18.98 -0.21 -9.24
C VAL A 142 -18.69 -0.99 -7.97
N ARG A 143 -19.70 -1.21 -7.12
CA ARG A 143 -19.56 -1.99 -5.88
C ARG A 143 -19.15 -3.43 -6.18
N GLU A 144 -19.83 -4.09 -7.11
CA GLU A 144 -19.52 -5.45 -7.55
C GLU A 144 -18.08 -5.57 -8.07
N LEU A 145 -17.69 -4.73 -9.04
CA LEU A 145 -16.33 -4.75 -9.59
C LEU A 145 -15.28 -4.42 -8.54
N PHE A 146 -15.59 -3.55 -7.58
CA PHE A 146 -14.67 -3.23 -6.49
C PHE A 146 -14.48 -4.41 -5.54
N GLU A 147 -15.53 -5.19 -5.26
CA GLU A 147 -15.45 -6.39 -4.44
C GLU A 147 -14.63 -7.49 -5.12
N TYR A 148 -14.85 -7.73 -6.42
CA TYR A 148 -14.12 -8.76 -7.17
C TYR A 148 -12.70 -8.34 -7.58
N TYR A 149 -12.49 -7.08 -7.93
CA TYR A 149 -11.24 -6.56 -8.51
C TYR A 149 -10.83 -5.23 -7.86
N PRO A 150 -10.53 -5.22 -6.55
CA PRO A 150 -10.27 -3.98 -5.82
C PRO A 150 -9.09 -3.17 -6.38
N TYR A 151 -8.12 -3.81 -7.05
CA TYR A 151 -6.96 -3.18 -7.66
C TYR A 151 -7.25 -2.29 -8.88
N PHE A 152 -8.45 -2.39 -9.49
CA PHE A 152 -8.88 -1.44 -10.51
C PHE A 152 -9.40 -0.12 -9.93
N PHE A 153 -9.41 0.02 -8.60
CA PHE A 153 -10.01 1.16 -7.92
C PHE A 153 -9.18 1.63 -6.72
N LEU A 154 -9.52 2.83 -6.23
CA LEU A 154 -8.93 3.50 -5.08
C LEU A 154 -10.06 4.10 -4.24
N LYS A 155 -10.03 3.93 -2.92
CA LYS A 155 -10.97 4.61 -2.01
C LYS A 155 -10.32 5.88 -1.44
N LYS A 156 -10.95 7.04 -1.63
CA LYS A 156 -10.47 8.33 -1.12
C LYS A 156 -11.65 9.17 -0.62
N ASN A 157 -11.57 9.65 0.62
CA ASN A 157 -12.58 10.51 1.26
C ASN A 157 -14.02 9.96 1.17
N GLY A 158 -14.19 8.64 1.31
CA GLY A 158 -15.50 7.97 1.21
C GLY A 158 -15.92 7.58 -0.21
N PHE A 159 -15.32 8.16 -1.25
CA PHE A 159 -15.63 7.85 -2.64
C PHE A 159 -14.69 6.80 -3.23
N ILE A 160 -15.18 6.09 -4.25
CA ILE A 160 -14.38 5.19 -5.09
C ILE A 160 -13.98 5.87 -6.38
N TYR A 161 -12.73 5.70 -6.76
CA TYR A 161 -12.16 6.20 -8.00
C TYR A 161 -11.53 5.03 -8.75
N PRO A 162 -11.52 5.03 -10.08
CA PRO A 162 -10.64 4.15 -10.83
C PRO A 162 -9.17 4.35 -10.43
N SER A 163 -8.43 3.25 -10.31
CA SER A 163 -6.97 3.29 -10.17
C SER A 163 -6.31 3.60 -11.51
N GLU A 164 -5.00 3.85 -11.51
CA GLU A 164 -4.23 4.04 -12.75
C GLU A 164 -4.35 2.80 -13.67
N LEU A 165 -4.23 1.59 -13.09
CA LEU A 165 -4.43 0.34 -13.82
C LEU A 165 -5.86 0.23 -14.40
N GLY A 166 -6.88 0.59 -13.62
CA GLY A 166 -8.27 0.56 -14.08
C GLY A 166 -8.52 1.55 -15.23
N LEU A 167 -7.93 2.75 -15.15
CA LEU A 167 -8.02 3.77 -16.20
C LEU A 167 -7.33 3.31 -17.49
N GLU A 168 -6.10 2.83 -17.40
CA GLU A 168 -5.32 2.36 -18.55
C GLU A 168 -5.99 1.16 -19.23
N LEU A 169 -6.46 0.19 -18.44
CA LEU A 169 -7.21 -0.94 -18.98
C LEU A 169 -8.50 -0.48 -19.67
N GLY A 170 -9.25 0.44 -19.06
CA GLY A 170 -10.46 1.01 -19.66
C GLY A 170 -10.18 1.74 -20.97
N GLU A 171 -9.13 2.55 -21.05
CA GLU A 171 -8.69 3.19 -22.30
C GLU A 171 -8.33 2.17 -23.38
N LEU A 172 -7.60 1.13 -22.98
CA LEU A 172 -7.19 0.07 -23.88
C LEU A 172 -8.43 -0.64 -24.46
N ILE A 173 -9.40 -1.00 -23.62
CA ILE A 173 -10.67 -1.62 -24.04
C ILE A 173 -11.44 -0.70 -24.99
N LEU A 174 -11.55 0.60 -24.68
CA LEU A 174 -12.21 1.59 -25.54
C LEU A 174 -11.55 1.67 -26.92
N SER A 175 -10.23 1.55 -27.00
CA SER A 175 -9.48 1.53 -28.26
C SER A 175 -9.72 0.24 -29.06
N PHE A 176 -9.84 -0.91 -28.40
CA PHE A 176 -10.05 -2.21 -29.05
C PHE A 176 -11.48 -2.44 -29.52
N LYS A 177 -12.49 -1.97 -28.78
CA LYS A 177 -13.91 -2.06 -29.20
C LYS A 177 -14.17 -1.31 -30.51
N LYS A 178 -13.44 -0.23 -30.78
CA LYS A 178 -13.48 0.48 -32.08
C LYS A 178 -12.97 -0.36 -33.25
N ASN A 179 -12.18 -1.41 -32.98
CA ASN A 179 -11.48 -2.23 -33.97
C ASN A 179 -12.04 -3.66 -34.10
N SER A 180 -13.18 -3.98 -33.44
CA SER A 180 -13.89 -5.27 -33.56
C SER A 180 -13.04 -6.54 -33.33
N LYS A 181 -11.98 -6.45 -32.54
CA LYS A 181 -11.12 -7.61 -32.21
C LYS A 181 -11.60 -8.30 -30.94
N HIS A 182 -11.68 -9.64 -30.97
CA HIS A 182 -11.93 -10.43 -29.77
C HIS A 182 -10.75 -10.31 -28.79
N LEU A 183 -11.03 -9.82 -27.60
CA LEU A 183 -10.05 -9.65 -26.53
C LEU A 183 -9.92 -10.97 -25.75
N LYS A 184 -8.85 -11.72 -25.97
CA LYS A 184 -8.51 -12.90 -25.14
C LYS A 184 -7.43 -12.59 -24.10
N LYS A 185 -6.53 -11.68 -24.43
CA LYS A 185 -5.40 -11.31 -23.58
C LYS A 185 -5.00 -9.86 -23.84
N LEU A 186 -4.81 -9.10 -22.76
CA LEU A 186 -4.34 -7.71 -22.81
C LEU A 186 -3.13 -7.53 -21.91
N HIS A 187 -2.25 -6.61 -22.29
CA HIS A 187 -1.08 -6.24 -21.49
C HIS A 187 -1.22 -4.77 -21.10
N VAL A 188 -1.15 -4.48 -19.80
CA VAL A 188 -1.18 -3.14 -19.23
C VAL A 188 -0.01 -3.04 -18.28
N LYS A 189 1.05 -2.34 -18.70
CA LYS A 189 2.36 -2.30 -18.01
C LYS A 189 2.86 -3.72 -17.67
N GLU A 190 3.12 -4.03 -16.41
CA GLU A 190 3.55 -5.35 -15.91
C GLU A 190 2.39 -6.37 -15.79
N HIS A 191 1.14 -5.96 -15.97
CA HIS A 191 -0.03 -6.81 -15.80
C HIS A 191 -0.47 -7.45 -17.11
N THR A 192 -0.84 -8.72 -17.00
CA THR A 192 -1.47 -9.51 -18.06
C THR A 192 -2.92 -9.76 -17.69
N ILE A 193 -3.85 -9.20 -18.45
CA ILE A 193 -5.28 -9.46 -18.30
C ILE A 193 -5.66 -10.60 -19.23
N ILE A 194 -6.26 -11.66 -18.70
CA ILE A 194 -6.77 -12.82 -19.42
C ILE A 194 -8.28 -12.73 -19.36
N VAL A 195 -8.92 -12.66 -20.52
CA VAL A 195 -10.38 -12.58 -20.61
C VAL A 195 -10.95 -13.97 -20.76
N GLU A 196 -11.80 -14.36 -19.82
CA GLU A 196 -12.50 -15.65 -19.79
C GLU A 196 -13.94 -15.51 -20.35
#